data_AF-A0A6C0EHN2-F1
#
_entry.id   AF-A0A6C0EHN2-F1
#
_cell.length_a   1.000
_cell.length_b   1.000
_cell.length_c   1.000
_cell.angle_alpha   90.00
_cell.angle_beta   90.00
_cell.angle_gamma   90.00
#
_symmetry.space_group_name_H-M   'P 1'
#
loop_
_entity.id
_entity.type
_entity.pdbx_description
1 polymer ?
#
loop_
_entity_poly.entity_id
_entity_poly.type
_entity_poly.pdbx_seq_one_letter_code
_entity_poly.pdbx_strand_id
1 'polypeptide(L)'
;MTTIRSIIVTHQGRLRCFLHDFLMENTTGKPVSLSSDSGVTDKEYSSDSDMGSIGGSKDLVHRFQNASVMKMTISQMSVKIELLANGTIDEEKPDYIYYVKPGTKDSKAEQGNYQIQEFHPKTLLNNNKHFNLTGDNNSYEFYLIRHGQAEHNVLKGMGKAFSKKNTSLTPEGRKQAQNSGKELKSLLKNKDIHFSFVSDLKRTSQTLKEIANEINPSILNKSAIVLPCNHELKYNNSSKCDGNQKMTPNENIGTCKPTTTGDESCKVIENVKLEWSHYMNFYDGVRSSTLMSKVTRSSGKNQKHCRDTNMINNAINIIKITPESKRNIRPLKEILNEQHVKSQQPQQYVPINQMKQNIDKTRELAFKSDNLQNDASDFAKASKQLLEQQKQKKKRFGLFGGKTRRKTKRSKQTKRRKWSLKYKKSINCKRPKGFSQKQHCKYGRKKTRKMRKR
;
A
#
# COMPACT_ATOMS: atom_id res chain seq x y z
N MET A 1 21.69 -17.20 -0.68
CA MET A 1 20.59 -16.22 -0.58
C MET A 1 21.05 -15.10 0.34
N THR A 2 21.17 -13.88 -0.16
CA THR A 2 21.57 -12.72 0.66
C THR A 2 20.32 -11.94 1.06
N THR A 3 20.23 -11.51 2.33
CA THR A 3 19.14 -10.63 2.77
C THR A 3 19.60 -9.18 2.71
N ILE A 4 19.02 -8.40 1.81
CA ILE A 4 19.32 -6.97 1.66
C ILE A 4 18.33 -6.19 2.50
N ARG A 5 18.85 -5.41 3.46
CA ARG A 5 18.04 -4.63 4.40
C ARG A 5 18.07 -3.16 4.06
N SER A 6 16.92 -2.52 4.06
CA SER A 6 16.81 -1.12 3.70
C SER A 6 15.81 -0.38 4.57
N ILE A 7 16.12 0.88 4.91
CA ILE A 7 15.17 1.80 5.51
C ILE A 7 14.53 2.63 4.40
N ILE A 8 13.20 2.78 4.42
CA ILE A 8 12.48 3.71 3.54
C ILE A 8 11.63 4.62 4.41
N VAL A 9 12.01 5.90 4.51
CA VAL A 9 11.16 6.89 5.16
C VAL A 9 10.18 7.47 4.15
N THR A 10 8.89 7.39 4.46
CA THR A 10 7.77 7.70 3.57
C THR A 10 6.68 8.53 4.27
N HIS A 11 5.56 8.72 3.58
CA HIS A 11 4.45 9.55 4.02
C HIS A 11 3.16 8.75 4.25
N GLN A 12 2.20 9.34 4.95
CA GLN A 12 0.95 8.69 5.32
C GLN A 12 0.16 8.25 4.08
N GLY A 13 -0.07 9.16 3.14
CA GLY A 13 -0.86 8.87 1.96
C GLY A 13 -0.15 7.87 1.06
N ARG A 14 1.16 8.04 0.86
CA ARG A 14 1.99 7.10 0.08
C ARG A 14 1.95 5.68 0.65
N LEU A 15 2.13 5.51 1.96
CA LEU A 15 2.11 4.21 2.62
C LEU A 15 0.73 3.54 2.50
N ARG A 16 -0.35 4.30 2.75
CA ARG A 16 -1.74 3.79 2.62
C ARG A 16 -2.08 3.39 1.20
N CYS A 17 -1.64 4.15 0.21
CA CYS A 17 -1.85 3.84 -1.21
C CYS A 17 -1.09 2.59 -1.62
N PHE A 18 0.18 2.48 -1.22
CA PHE A 18 1.01 1.31 -1.52
C PHE A 18 0.44 0.03 -0.90
N LEU A 19 0.03 0.09 0.38
CA LEU A 19 -0.50 -1.07 1.09
C LEU A 19 -1.94 -1.43 0.70
N HIS A 20 -2.64 -0.58 -0.06
CA HIS A 20 -4.03 -0.82 -0.43
C HIS A 20 -4.24 -2.19 -1.06
N ASP A 21 -3.50 -2.51 -2.11
CA ASP A 21 -3.70 -3.77 -2.83
C ASP A 21 -3.40 -4.97 -1.92
N PHE A 22 -2.31 -4.93 -1.14
CA PHE A 22 -1.94 -6.01 -0.21
C PHE A 22 -2.96 -6.22 0.93
N LEU A 23 -3.62 -5.14 1.37
CA LEU A 23 -4.59 -5.22 2.46
C LEU A 23 -5.98 -5.60 1.97
N MET A 24 -6.33 -5.26 0.72
CA MET A 24 -7.67 -5.46 0.13
C MET A 24 -7.78 -6.69 -0.78
N GLU A 25 -6.68 -7.36 -1.13
CA GLU A 25 -6.71 -8.54 -2.02
C GLU A 25 -7.65 -9.67 -1.56
N ASN A 26 -7.99 -9.74 -0.26
CA ASN A 26 -8.95 -10.71 0.28
C ASN A 26 -10.39 -10.17 0.49
N THR A 27 -10.68 -8.89 0.26
CA THR A 27 -12.01 -8.29 0.51
C THR A 27 -12.91 -8.23 -0.72
N THR A 28 -12.44 -8.72 -1.88
CA THR A 28 -13.22 -8.76 -3.14
C THR A 28 -14.19 -9.95 -3.25
N GLY A 29 -14.49 -10.62 -2.14
CA GLY A 29 -15.66 -11.47 -2.03
C GLY A 29 -16.95 -10.63 -2.04
N LYS A 30 -17.58 -10.54 -3.22
CA LYS A 30 -18.96 -10.05 -3.53
C LYS A 30 -19.60 -9.07 -2.51
N PRO A 31 -19.97 -7.83 -2.92
CA PRO A 31 -20.87 -7.04 -2.10
C PRO A 31 -22.21 -7.77 -1.98
N VAL A 32 -22.58 -8.16 -0.76
CA VAL A 32 -23.93 -8.62 -0.42
C VAL A 32 -24.84 -7.43 -0.62
N SER A 33 -25.58 -7.43 -1.72
CA SER A 33 -26.69 -6.52 -1.94
C SER A 33 -27.81 -6.88 -0.96
N LEU A 34 -27.91 -6.17 0.17
CA LEU A 34 -29.16 -6.14 0.91
C LEU A 34 -30.19 -5.40 0.03
N SER A 35 -31.09 -6.18 -0.55
CA SER A 35 -32.33 -5.69 -1.13
C SER A 35 -33.30 -5.36 -0.01
N SER A 36 -33.62 -4.08 0.18
CA SER A 36 -34.84 -3.66 0.87
C SER A 36 -35.85 -3.19 -0.18
N ASP A 37 -36.84 -4.04 -0.40
CA ASP A 37 -38.05 -3.77 -1.17
C ASP A 37 -39.20 -3.57 -0.17
N SER A 38 -39.67 -2.32 -0.07
CA SER A 38 -40.94 -1.83 0.51
C SER A 38 -40.71 -0.34 0.79
N GLY A 39 -41.29 0.67 0.13
CA GLY A 39 -42.66 0.79 -0.38
C GLY A 39 -43.43 1.72 0.58
N VAL A 40 -43.75 2.96 0.15
CA VAL A 40 -44.73 3.92 0.75
C VAL A 40 -44.19 4.64 2.03
N THR A 41 -44.22 5.96 2.29
CA THR A 41 -44.79 7.22 1.72
C THR A 41 -44.01 8.43 2.27
N ASP A 42 -44.12 9.58 1.60
CA ASP A 42 -43.59 10.91 1.96
C ASP A 42 -43.98 11.42 3.36
N LYS A 43 -43.08 12.17 4.03
CA LYS A 43 -43.35 13.53 4.58
C LYS A 43 -42.11 14.20 5.19
N GLU A 44 -42.24 15.52 5.32
CA GLU A 44 -41.25 16.58 5.55
C GLU A 44 -40.76 16.72 7.00
N TYR A 45 -39.52 17.23 7.10
CA TYR A 45 -38.96 18.19 8.07
C TYR A 45 -39.14 18.02 9.59
N SER A 46 -37.97 18.06 10.25
CA SER A 46 -37.64 18.60 11.58
C SER A 46 -37.49 17.66 12.78
N SER A 47 -36.52 18.08 13.60
CA SER A 47 -36.18 17.79 15.00
C SER A 47 -35.62 16.42 15.38
N ASP A 48 -34.41 16.52 15.92
CA ASP A 48 -33.68 15.65 16.83
C ASP A 48 -34.51 14.63 17.63
N SER A 49 -34.06 13.37 17.60
CA SER A 49 -33.75 12.59 18.80
C SER A 49 -33.10 11.26 18.42
N ASP A 50 -31.99 10.97 19.09
CA ASP A 50 -31.23 9.73 19.15
C ASP A 50 -31.91 8.40 18.74
N MET A 51 -31.25 7.68 17.83
CA MET A 51 -30.89 6.27 18.06
C MET A 51 -29.84 5.80 17.04
N GLY A 52 -28.60 5.69 17.51
CA GLY A 52 -27.62 4.66 17.12
C GLY A 52 -27.34 4.45 15.63
N SER A 53 -26.46 5.28 15.05
CA SER A 53 -25.66 4.86 13.89
C SER A 53 -24.34 5.60 13.87
N ILE A 54 -23.32 4.89 14.35
CA ILE A 54 -21.91 5.29 14.43
C ILE A 54 -21.42 5.72 13.04
N GLY A 55 -21.22 7.02 12.88
CA GLY A 55 -20.66 7.62 11.68
C GLY A 55 -19.14 7.50 11.66
N GLY A 56 -18.62 6.60 10.82
CA GLY A 56 -17.20 6.53 10.45
C GLY A 56 -17.05 6.53 8.92
N SER A 57 -16.42 7.56 8.36
CA SER A 57 -16.25 7.70 6.92
C SER A 57 -15.21 6.73 6.34
N LYS A 58 -15.70 5.76 5.56
CA LYS A 58 -15.37 5.48 4.14
C LYS A 58 -13.95 5.11 3.70
N ASP A 59 -12.88 5.18 4.48
CA ASP A 59 -11.53 4.81 4.00
C ASP A 59 -11.20 3.33 4.19
N LEU A 60 -10.79 2.63 3.12
CA LEU A 60 -10.54 1.18 3.18
C LEU A 60 -9.24 0.83 3.93
N VAL A 61 -8.19 1.62 3.78
CA VAL A 61 -6.91 1.44 4.48
C VAL A 61 -6.82 2.46 5.60
N HIS A 62 -6.68 2.01 6.85
CA HIS A 62 -6.60 2.89 8.02
C HIS A 62 -5.28 3.65 8.11
N ARG A 63 -5.17 4.55 9.09
CA ARG A 63 -4.03 5.44 9.27
C ARG A 63 -2.90 4.72 10.00
N PHE A 64 -1.66 5.05 9.66
CA PHE A 64 -0.49 4.69 10.47
C PHE A 64 -0.16 5.85 11.40
N GLN A 65 0.40 5.61 12.59
CA GLN A 65 0.78 6.69 13.51
C GLN A 65 2.11 7.34 13.08
N ASN A 66 2.44 8.54 13.56
CA ASN A 66 3.71 9.18 13.21
C ASN A 66 4.90 8.34 13.69
N ALA A 67 5.96 8.28 12.89
CA ALA A 67 7.13 7.43 13.12
C ALA A 67 6.85 5.90 13.18
N SER A 68 5.64 5.44 12.83
CA SER A 68 5.34 4.00 12.78
C SER A 68 6.32 3.25 11.88
N VAL A 69 6.73 2.04 12.29
CA VAL A 69 7.66 1.20 11.52
C VAL A 69 6.96 -0.07 11.06
N MET A 70 6.80 -0.22 9.76
CA MET A 70 6.34 -1.43 9.11
C MET A 70 7.55 -2.20 8.57
N LYS A 71 7.57 -3.52 8.70
CA LYS A 71 8.53 -4.37 8.01
C LYS A 71 7.84 -5.10 6.87
N MET A 72 8.42 -5.00 5.68
CA MET A 72 8.04 -5.75 4.50
C MET A 72 9.19 -6.64 4.06
N THR A 73 8.99 -7.95 4.06
CA THR A 73 9.96 -8.95 3.57
C THR A 73 9.48 -9.49 2.23
N ILE A 74 10.31 -9.42 1.20
CA ILE A 74 9.99 -9.83 -0.16
C ILE A 74 11.02 -10.86 -0.62
N SER A 75 10.54 -12.02 -1.03
CA SER A 75 11.31 -13.09 -1.66
C SER A 75 10.67 -13.52 -2.97
N GLN A 76 11.30 -14.43 -3.71
CA GLN A 76 10.68 -15.05 -4.89
C GLN A 76 9.34 -15.72 -4.57
N MET A 77 9.14 -16.22 -3.35
CA MET A 77 7.97 -17.03 -2.99
C MET A 77 6.90 -16.23 -2.25
N SER A 78 7.29 -15.20 -1.48
CA SER A 78 6.37 -14.56 -0.54
C SER A 78 6.65 -13.08 -0.30
N VAL A 79 5.59 -12.39 0.07
CA VAL A 79 5.60 -11.01 0.60
C VAL A 79 5.00 -11.06 2.00
N LYS A 80 5.80 -10.77 3.03
CA LYS A 80 5.35 -10.65 4.42
C LYS A 80 5.31 -9.19 4.84
N ILE A 81 4.27 -8.77 5.55
CA ILE A 81 4.09 -7.41 6.06
C ILE A 81 3.72 -7.49 7.55
N GLU A 82 4.43 -6.75 8.39
CA GLU A 82 4.18 -6.67 9.84
C GLU A 82 4.41 -5.26 10.37
N LEU A 83 3.64 -4.85 11.38
CA LEU A 83 3.84 -3.60 12.11
C LEU A 83 4.79 -3.87 13.28
N LEU A 84 5.97 -3.27 13.27
CA LEU A 84 7.00 -3.47 14.28
C LEU A 84 6.93 -2.43 15.41
N ALA A 85 6.61 -1.18 15.07
CA ALA A 85 6.47 -0.08 16.01
C ALA A 85 5.20 0.70 15.68
N ASN A 86 4.33 0.93 16.67
CA ASN A 86 3.06 1.66 16.48
C ASN A 86 3.32 3.09 16.01
N GLY A 87 4.31 3.75 16.59
CA GLY A 87 4.51 5.19 16.47
C GLY A 87 3.75 5.95 17.56
N THR A 88 3.35 7.18 17.25
CA THR A 88 2.64 8.08 18.17
C THR A 88 1.54 8.87 17.44
N ILE A 89 0.47 9.18 18.16
CA ILE A 89 -0.69 9.91 17.62
C ILE A 89 -0.62 11.37 18.07
N ASP A 90 -0.77 12.27 17.09
CA ASP A 90 -0.87 13.72 17.31
C ASP A 90 -2.20 14.32 16.82
N GLU A 91 -2.90 13.63 15.91
CA GLU A 91 -4.26 13.96 15.50
C GLU A 91 -5.26 13.01 16.17
N GLU A 92 -5.76 13.42 17.33
CA GLU A 92 -6.86 12.76 18.05
C GLU A 92 -8.20 13.19 17.43
N LYS A 93 -8.83 12.28 16.69
CA LYS A 93 -10.16 12.48 16.11
C LYS A 93 -10.99 11.21 16.23
N PRO A 94 -12.23 11.26 16.76
CA PRO A 94 -13.07 10.07 16.97
C PRO A 94 -13.35 9.25 15.71
N ASP A 95 -13.35 9.89 14.54
CA ASP A 95 -13.59 9.25 13.23
C ASP A 95 -12.33 8.63 12.60
N TYR A 96 -11.15 8.87 13.19
CA TYR A 96 -9.91 8.29 12.70
C TYR A 96 -9.68 6.91 13.28
N ILE A 97 -9.34 5.96 12.40
CA ILE A 97 -8.91 4.60 12.78
C ILE A 97 -7.41 4.51 12.52
N TYR A 98 -6.64 4.10 13.54
CA TYR A 98 -5.19 3.89 13.47
C TYR A 98 -4.81 2.41 13.58
N TYR A 99 -3.87 1.95 12.76
CA TYR A 99 -3.28 0.63 12.92
C TYR A 99 -2.37 0.58 14.14
N VAL A 100 -2.51 -0.50 14.93
CA VAL A 100 -1.70 -0.80 16.12
C VAL A 100 -1.24 -2.25 16.11
N LYS A 101 -0.18 -2.57 16.85
CA LYS A 101 0.28 -3.94 17.04
C LYS A 101 -0.79 -4.77 17.75
N PRO A 102 -0.86 -6.09 17.48
CA PRO A 102 -1.74 -6.98 18.23
C PRO A 102 -1.49 -6.88 19.73
N GLY A 103 -2.57 -6.81 20.52
CA GLY A 103 -2.53 -6.66 21.98
C GLY A 103 -2.26 -5.24 22.48
N THR A 104 -2.26 -4.23 21.62
CA THR A 104 -2.09 -2.83 22.06
C THR A 104 -3.32 -2.38 22.86
N LYS A 105 -3.10 -1.94 24.10
CA LYS A 105 -4.09 -1.23 24.91
C LYS A 105 -3.81 0.26 24.86
N ASP A 106 -4.83 1.06 24.58
CA ASP A 106 -4.71 2.51 24.42
C ASP A 106 -5.89 3.20 25.11
N SER A 107 -5.63 3.80 26.27
CA SER A 107 -6.66 4.44 27.09
C SER A 107 -7.33 5.62 26.39
N LYS A 108 -6.63 6.32 25.48
CA LYS A 108 -7.22 7.42 24.72
C LYS A 108 -8.16 6.90 23.64
N ALA A 109 -7.85 5.75 23.05
CA ALA A 109 -8.78 5.08 22.14
C ALA A 109 -10.02 4.58 22.89
N GLU A 110 -9.84 4.02 24.09
CA GLU A 110 -10.94 3.60 24.98
C GLU A 110 -11.84 4.77 25.40
N GLN A 111 -11.27 5.97 25.57
CA GLN A 111 -12.00 7.22 25.82
C GLN A 111 -12.73 7.78 24.58
N GLY A 112 -12.54 7.17 23.40
CA GLY A 112 -13.19 7.59 22.16
C GLY A 112 -12.50 8.76 21.44
N ASN A 113 -11.26 9.13 21.83
CA ASN A 113 -10.51 10.21 21.17
C ASN A 113 -10.15 9.84 19.72
N TYR A 114 -10.06 8.54 19.43
CA TYR A 114 -9.87 7.93 18.12
C TYR A 114 -10.16 6.43 18.22
N GLN A 115 -10.14 5.73 17.09
CA GLN A 115 -10.30 4.28 17.02
C GLN A 115 -8.96 3.61 16.69
N ILE A 116 -8.78 2.37 17.14
CA ILE A 116 -7.61 1.54 16.82
C ILE A 116 -8.05 0.25 16.15
N GLN A 117 -7.21 -0.26 15.25
CA GLN A 117 -7.38 -1.53 14.58
C GLN A 117 -6.07 -2.31 14.66
N GLU A 118 -6.11 -3.53 15.19
CA GLU A 118 -4.92 -4.38 15.21
C GLU A 118 -4.49 -4.75 13.80
N PHE A 119 -3.19 -4.58 13.53
CA PHE A 119 -2.52 -5.00 12.31
C PHE A 119 -1.87 -6.36 12.56
N HIS A 120 -2.58 -7.43 12.23
CA HIS A 120 -1.99 -8.76 12.25
C HIS A 120 -1.03 -8.94 11.07
N PRO A 121 0.15 -9.58 11.28
CA PRO A 121 1.08 -9.87 10.21
C PRO A 121 0.39 -10.62 9.05
N LYS A 122 0.67 -10.19 7.82
CA LYS A 122 0.14 -10.82 6.60
C LYS A 122 1.26 -11.42 5.79
N THR A 123 1.04 -12.63 5.29
CA THR A 123 1.93 -13.30 4.32
C THR A 123 1.13 -13.60 3.06
N LEU A 124 1.63 -13.13 1.93
CA LEU A 124 1.04 -13.30 0.61
C LEU A 124 2.02 -14.04 -0.29
N LEU A 125 1.52 -14.79 -1.27
CA LEU A 125 2.36 -15.41 -2.30
C LEU A 125 2.89 -14.33 -3.25
N ASN A 126 4.18 -14.39 -3.57
CA ASN A 126 4.75 -13.55 -4.63
C ASN A 126 4.63 -14.28 -5.97
N ASN A 127 3.55 -14.01 -6.70
CA ASN A 127 3.32 -14.55 -8.04
C ASN A 127 4.02 -13.73 -9.16
N ASN A 128 5.06 -12.96 -8.82
CA ASN A 128 5.76 -12.02 -9.70
C ASN A 128 4.88 -10.91 -10.31
N LYS A 129 3.63 -10.75 -9.87
CA LYS A 129 2.74 -9.67 -10.33
C LYS A 129 3.14 -8.32 -9.74
N HIS A 130 3.43 -8.30 -8.44
CA HIS A 130 3.79 -7.06 -7.71
C HIS A 130 5.29 -6.81 -7.71
N PHE A 131 6.09 -7.87 -7.55
CA PHE A 131 7.55 -7.82 -7.50
C PHE A 131 8.13 -8.94 -8.37
N ASN A 132 8.59 -8.61 -9.57
CA ASN A 132 9.25 -9.58 -10.44
C ASN A 132 10.68 -9.86 -9.94
N LEU A 133 10.85 -11.02 -9.30
CA LEU A 133 12.13 -11.48 -8.76
C LEU A 133 12.66 -12.72 -9.49
N THR A 134 12.21 -12.96 -10.72
CA THR A 134 12.66 -14.10 -11.54
C THR A 134 14.19 -14.06 -11.69
N GLY A 135 14.85 -15.15 -11.29
CA GLY A 135 16.32 -15.28 -11.32
C GLY A 135 17.07 -14.51 -10.22
N ASP A 136 16.37 -13.87 -9.29
CA ASP A 136 16.95 -13.13 -8.17
C ASP A 136 16.83 -13.90 -6.86
N ASN A 137 17.92 -14.49 -6.39
CA ASN A 137 17.95 -15.33 -5.18
C ASN A 137 18.09 -14.52 -3.87
N ASN A 138 17.90 -13.20 -3.92
CA ASN A 138 17.94 -12.34 -2.75
C ASN A 138 16.59 -12.26 -2.05
N SER A 139 16.63 -11.97 -0.75
CA SER A 139 15.48 -11.55 0.03
C SER A 139 15.65 -10.08 0.38
N TYR A 140 14.59 -9.29 0.25
CA TYR A 140 14.59 -7.86 0.56
C TYR A 140 13.80 -7.60 1.83
N GLU A 141 14.40 -6.96 2.82
CA GLU A 141 13.73 -6.49 4.03
C GLU A 141 13.67 -4.96 4.02
N PHE A 142 12.47 -4.42 3.83
CA PHE A 142 12.22 -2.98 3.88
C PHE A 142 11.58 -2.60 5.21
N TYR A 143 12.21 -1.68 5.93
CA TYR A 143 11.64 -1.00 7.10
C TYR A 143 10.99 0.30 6.59
N LEU A 144 9.68 0.26 6.36
CA LEU A 144 8.88 1.39 5.88
C LEU A 144 8.46 2.23 7.06
N ILE A 145 8.94 3.47 7.11
CA ILE A 145 8.77 4.34 8.27
C ILE A 145 7.98 5.58 7.86
N ARG A 146 6.83 5.82 8.49
CA ARG A 146 6.12 7.09 8.31
C ARG A 146 6.95 8.20 8.96
N HIS A 147 7.12 9.34 8.30
CA HIS A 147 7.81 10.48 8.92
C HIS A 147 7.15 10.90 10.26
N GLY A 148 7.95 11.50 11.15
CA GLY A 148 7.46 12.11 12.38
C GLY A 148 6.60 13.35 12.14
N GLN A 149 5.98 13.91 13.18
CA GLN A 149 5.21 15.14 13.06
C GLN A 149 6.02 16.29 12.41
N ALA A 150 5.44 16.95 11.42
CA ALA A 150 6.01 18.13 10.77
C ALA A 150 5.22 19.40 11.10
N GLU A 151 5.81 20.57 10.93
CA GLU A 151 5.18 21.85 11.31
C GLU A 151 3.78 22.04 10.69
N HIS A 152 3.57 21.55 9.46
CA HIS A 152 2.26 21.63 8.80
C HIS A 152 1.17 20.76 9.44
N ASN A 153 1.52 19.76 10.26
CA ASN A 153 0.56 18.96 11.02
C ASN A 153 -0.06 19.78 12.17
N VAL A 154 0.69 20.75 12.70
CA VAL A 154 0.27 21.58 13.85
C VAL A 154 -0.53 22.80 13.40
N LEU A 155 -0.36 23.27 12.16
CA LEU A 155 -1.04 24.45 11.63
C LEU A 155 -2.53 24.22 11.39
N LYS A 156 -3.38 25.02 12.05
CA LYS A 156 -4.84 25.09 11.85
C LYS A 156 -5.24 26.37 11.09
N GLY A 157 -6.38 26.34 10.41
CA GLY A 157 -7.00 27.54 9.80
C GLY A 157 -6.13 28.24 8.75
N MET A 158 -6.08 29.58 8.81
CA MET A 158 -5.32 30.42 7.86
C MET A 158 -3.82 30.11 7.85
N GLY A 159 -3.24 29.65 8.96
CA GLY A 159 -1.83 29.23 9.02
C GLY A 159 -1.50 28.07 8.07
N LYS A 160 -2.48 27.21 7.75
CA LYS A 160 -2.33 26.13 6.76
C LYS A 160 -2.35 26.65 5.31
N ALA A 161 -3.11 27.72 5.03
CA ALA A 161 -3.14 28.34 3.70
C ALA A 161 -1.82 29.05 3.36
N PHE A 162 -1.16 29.62 4.38
CA PHE A 162 0.16 30.26 4.27
C PHE A 162 1.33 29.35 4.69
N SER A 163 1.09 28.04 4.85
CA SER A 163 2.14 27.13 5.30
C SER A 163 3.34 27.17 4.35
N LYS A 164 4.55 27.25 4.92
CA LYS A 164 5.79 27.21 4.15
C LYS A 164 5.87 25.91 3.35
N LYS A 165 6.42 25.99 2.14
CA LYS A 165 6.73 24.79 1.34
C LYS A 165 7.79 23.97 2.06
N ASN A 166 7.70 22.63 1.97
CA ASN A 166 8.71 21.70 2.50
C ASN A 166 9.04 21.91 4.00
N THR A 167 8.02 21.80 4.86
CA THR A 167 8.15 22.00 6.31
C THR A 167 9.09 21.02 6.99
N SER A 168 9.72 21.45 8.09
CA SER A 168 10.59 20.61 8.92
C SER A 168 9.78 19.75 9.91
N LEU A 169 10.43 18.76 10.53
CA LEU A 169 9.92 18.10 11.72
C LEU A 169 9.80 19.08 12.90
N THR A 170 8.77 18.91 13.71
CA THR A 170 8.65 19.57 15.02
C THR A 170 9.62 18.90 16.02
N PRO A 171 9.89 19.53 17.18
CA PRO A 171 10.64 18.87 18.27
C PRO A 171 9.99 17.54 18.68
N GLU A 172 8.66 17.52 18.76
CA GLU A 172 7.91 16.29 19.02
C GLU A 172 8.13 15.27 17.90
N GLY A 173 8.01 15.66 16.63
CA GLY A 173 8.27 14.76 15.49
C GLY A 173 9.67 14.13 15.48
N ARG A 174 10.68 14.83 16.02
CA ARG A 174 12.02 14.25 16.23
C ARG A 174 12.02 13.22 17.35
N LYS A 175 11.41 13.53 18.50
CA LYS A 175 11.26 12.59 19.62
C LYS A 175 10.52 11.32 19.19
N GLN A 176 9.47 11.46 18.39
CA GLN A 176 8.73 10.33 17.81
C GLN A 176 9.66 9.43 16.98
N ALA A 177 10.47 10.02 16.10
CA ALA A 177 11.44 9.29 15.30
C ALA A 177 12.52 8.61 16.16
N GLN A 178 13.03 9.27 17.20
CA GLN A 178 14.00 8.69 18.15
C GLN A 178 13.42 7.47 18.88
N ASN A 179 12.19 7.58 19.39
CA ASN A 179 11.53 6.47 20.09
C ASN A 179 11.37 5.24 19.18
N SER A 180 10.92 5.44 17.94
CA SER A 180 10.82 4.37 16.97
C SER A 180 12.18 3.82 16.53
N GLY A 181 13.23 4.65 16.51
CA GLY A 181 14.61 4.22 16.29
C GLY A 181 15.12 3.29 17.39
N LYS A 182 14.83 3.59 18.67
CA LYS A 182 15.16 2.73 19.82
C LYS A 182 14.46 1.38 19.76
N GLU A 183 13.18 1.37 19.43
CA GLU A 183 12.42 0.13 19.24
C GLU A 183 12.95 -0.68 18.05
N LEU A 184 13.28 -0.02 16.95
CA LEU A 184 13.85 -0.71 15.79
C LEU A 184 15.26 -1.27 16.06
N LYS A 185 16.08 -0.57 16.84
CA LYS A 185 17.42 -1.06 17.27
C LYS A 185 17.34 -2.41 17.98
N SER A 186 16.41 -2.54 18.94
CA SER A 186 16.23 -3.79 19.69
C SER A 186 15.77 -4.94 18.79
N LEU A 187 14.93 -4.66 17.79
CA LEU A 187 14.44 -5.64 16.82
C LEU A 187 15.50 -6.05 15.78
N LEU A 188 16.39 -5.13 15.39
CA LEU A 188 17.44 -5.41 14.41
C LEU A 188 18.52 -6.34 14.94
N LYS A 189 18.76 -6.41 16.25
CA LYS A 189 19.79 -7.27 16.87
C LYS A 189 21.16 -7.14 16.17
N ASN A 190 21.61 -5.90 15.94
CA ASN A 190 22.86 -5.55 15.25
C ASN A 190 22.94 -5.98 13.77
N LYS A 191 21.82 -6.29 13.11
CA LYS A 191 21.81 -6.51 11.66
C LYS A 191 22.06 -5.20 10.90
N ASP A 192 22.96 -5.27 9.92
CA ASP A 192 23.30 -4.11 9.11
C ASP A 192 22.16 -3.65 8.20
N ILE A 193 22.06 -2.32 8.08
CA ILE A 193 21.23 -1.64 7.08
C ILE A 193 22.11 -1.31 5.89
N HIS A 194 21.74 -1.81 4.72
CA HIS A 194 22.56 -1.71 3.51
C HIS A 194 22.26 -0.42 2.75
N PHE A 195 20.99 -0.03 2.69
CA PHE A 195 20.50 1.14 1.95
C PHE A 195 19.52 1.95 2.77
N SER A 196 19.53 3.26 2.55
CA SER A 196 18.59 4.21 3.13
C SER A 196 17.91 4.99 2.02
N PHE A 197 16.59 5.07 2.06
CA PHE A 197 15.77 5.77 1.09
C PHE A 197 14.89 6.82 1.76
N VAL A 198 14.78 7.98 1.12
CA VAL A 198 13.95 9.10 1.58
C VAL A 198 13.08 9.62 0.44
N SER A 199 12.21 10.58 0.72
CA SER A 199 11.45 11.30 -0.30
C SER A 199 12.14 12.62 -0.68
N ASP A 200 11.54 13.35 -1.62
CA ASP A 200 11.94 14.71 -2.00
C ASP A 200 11.62 15.78 -0.92
N LEU A 201 11.09 15.39 0.24
CA LEU A 201 10.67 16.27 1.33
C LEU A 201 11.58 16.15 2.56
N LYS A 202 12.00 17.31 3.08
CA LYS A 202 12.99 17.49 4.15
C LYS A 202 12.68 16.67 5.40
N ARG A 203 11.40 16.63 5.79
CA ARG A 203 10.92 15.85 6.94
C ARG A 203 11.27 14.36 6.90
N THR A 204 11.36 13.75 5.70
CA THR A 204 11.75 12.34 5.59
C THR A 204 13.23 12.13 5.84
N SER A 205 14.09 13.04 5.38
CA SER A 205 15.53 13.02 5.70
C SER A 205 15.78 13.30 7.18
N GLN A 206 15.07 14.26 7.77
CA GLN A 206 15.16 14.53 9.21
C GLN A 206 14.71 13.32 10.04
N THR A 207 13.63 12.62 9.66
CA THR A 207 13.21 11.40 10.37
C THR A 207 14.26 10.30 10.22
N LEU A 208 14.87 10.13 9.04
CA LEU A 208 15.96 9.16 8.85
C LEU A 208 17.14 9.45 9.78
N LYS A 209 17.56 10.71 9.90
CA LYS A 209 18.64 11.14 10.78
C LYS A 209 18.40 10.70 12.23
N GLU A 210 17.24 11.05 12.78
CA GLU A 210 16.90 10.73 14.17
C GLU A 210 16.86 9.21 14.41
N ILE A 211 16.32 8.44 13.46
CA ILE A 211 16.26 6.97 13.56
C ILE A 211 17.65 6.34 13.44
N ALA A 212 18.46 6.80 12.49
CA ALA A 212 19.80 6.29 12.27
C ALA A 212 20.70 6.52 13.49
N ASN A 213 20.59 7.69 14.13
CA ASN A 213 21.34 7.99 15.35
C ASN A 213 21.07 6.99 16.49
N GLU A 214 19.83 6.52 16.60
CA GLU A 214 19.45 5.56 17.64
C GLU A 214 19.89 4.13 17.29
N ILE A 215 19.72 3.73 16.01
CA ILE A 215 20.08 2.38 15.55
C ILE A 215 21.58 2.21 15.46
N ASN A 216 22.21 2.97 14.56
CA ASN A 216 23.64 2.97 14.26
C ASN A 216 23.97 4.22 13.42
N PRO A 217 24.66 5.23 13.99
CA PRO A 217 24.98 6.47 13.29
C PRO A 217 25.77 6.29 11.98
N SER A 218 26.51 5.18 11.82
CA SER A 218 27.24 4.87 10.59
C SER A 218 26.34 4.70 9.35
N ILE A 219 25.04 4.49 9.54
CA ILE A 219 24.04 4.51 8.47
C ILE A 219 24.07 5.86 7.72
N LEU A 220 24.40 6.96 8.42
CA LEU A 220 24.49 8.31 7.84
C LEU A 220 25.81 8.58 7.12
N ASN A 221 26.81 7.70 7.26
CA ASN A 221 28.07 7.82 6.49
C ASN A 221 27.84 7.53 5.01
N LYS A 222 26.81 6.72 4.70
CA LYS A 222 26.34 6.45 3.35
C LYS A 222 25.31 7.49 2.93
N SER A 223 25.30 7.83 1.64
CA SER A 223 24.27 8.70 1.08
C SER A 223 22.90 8.01 1.10
N ALA A 224 21.88 8.72 1.57
CA ALA A 224 20.49 8.30 1.44
C ALA A 224 19.99 8.60 0.03
N ILE A 225 19.35 7.62 -0.60
CA ILE A 225 18.88 7.73 -1.98
C ILE A 225 17.49 8.37 -1.98
N VAL A 226 17.31 9.43 -2.76
CA VAL A 226 16.00 10.04 -2.95
C VAL A 226 15.18 9.15 -3.88
N LEU A 227 14.16 8.51 -3.33
CA LEU A 227 13.45 7.43 -3.98
C LEU A 227 12.32 7.96 -4.90
N PRO A 228 12.33 7.64 -6.20
CA PRO A 228 11.18 7.87 -7.06
C PRO A 228 9.89 7.29 -6.48
N CYS A 229 8.77 7.94 -6.76
CA CYS A 229 7.44 7.51 -6.30
C CYS A 229 7.29 7.41 -4.77
N ASN A 230 8.17 8.03 -3.99
CA ASN A 230 8.05 8.11 -2.53
C ASN A 230 7.50 9.47 -2.04
N HIS A 231 6.95 10.30 -2.94
CA HIS A 231 6.37 11.59 -2.58
C HIS A 231 4.99 11.42 -1.91
N GLU A 232 4.61 12.39 -1.08
CA GLU A 232 3.30 12.41 -0.43
C GLU A 232 2.16 12.50 -1.44
N LEU A 233 1.07 11.79 -1.14
CA LEU A 233 -0.14 11.70 -1.94
C LEU A 233 -1.37 11.95 -1.06
N LYS A 234 -2.47 12.32 -1.69
CA LYS A 234 -3.79 12.11 -1.09
C LYS A 234 -4.23 10.68 -1.31
N TYR A 235 -4.51 9.95 -0.23
CA TYR A 235 -5.11 8.62 -0.29
C TYR A 235 -6.49 8.65 -0.95
N ASN A 236 -6.79 7.60 -1.72
CA ASN A 236 -8.12 7.32 -2.23
C ASN A 236 -8.40 5.81 -2.19
N ASN A 237 -9.69 5.44 -2.12
CA ASN A 237 -10.12 4.03 -2.01
C ASN A 237 -9.99 3.23 -3.31
N SER A 238 -9.43 3.79 -4.39
CA SER A 238 -9.38 3.11 -5.69
C SER A 238 -8.03 2.44 -5.98
N SER A 239 -7.12 2.41 -4.99
CA SER A 239 -5.68 2.10 -5.05
C SER A 239 -4.85 2.94 -6.03
N LYS A 240 -5.48 3.55 -7.03
CA LYS A 240 -4.91 4.43 -8.06
C LYS A 240 -4.66 5.84 -7.54
N CYS A 241 -3.81 5.97 -6.54
CA CYS A 241 -3.48 7.28 -5.98
C CYS A 241 -2.66 8.14 -6.94
N ASP A 242 -1.71 7.59 -7.69
CA ASP A 242 -0.84 8.37 -8.58
C ASP A 242 -1.53 8.94 -9.84
N GLY A 243 -2.77 8.54 -10.14
CA GLY A 243 -3.49 8.96 -11.36
C GLY A 243 -4.29 10.26 -11.26
N ASN A 244 -4.89 10.55 -10.10
CA ASN A 244 -5.92 11.60 -9.93
C ASN A 244 -5.66 12.51 -8.72
N GLN A 245 -4.42 12.96 -8.54
CA GLN A 245 -4.09 13.94 -7.50
C GLN A 245 -4.59 15.33 -7.89
N LYS A 246 -5.30 15.99 -6.97
CA LYS A 246 -5.64 17.42 -7.06
C LYS A 246 -4.36 18.27 -6.91
N MET A 247 -4.50 19.59 -6.88
CA MET A 247 -3.38 20.49 -6.62
C MET A 247 -2.62 20.04 -5.36
N THR A 248 -1.29 19.86 -5.50
CA THR A 248 -0.42 19.47 -4.40
C THR A 248 -0.39 20.60 -3.38
N PRO A 249 -0.72 20.32 -2.10
CA PRO A 249 -0.59 21.31 -1.03
C PRO A 249 0.86 21.82 -0.91
N ASN A 250 1.05 23.07 -0.49
CA ASN A 250 2.36 23.73 -0.46
C ASN A 250 3.41 22.93 0.32
N GLU A 251 3.03 22.35 1.45
CA GLU A 251 3.87 21.53 2.33
C GLU A 251 4.39 20.23 1.66
N ASN A 252 3.76 19.81 0.57
CA ASN A 252 4.10 18.62 -0.22
C ASN A 252 4.84 18.94 -1.52
N ILE A 253 5.20 20.22 -1.70
CA ILE A 253 6.06 20.68 -2.79
C ILE A 253 7.50 20.65 -2.30
N GLY A 254 8.30 19.77 -2.88
CA GLY A 254 9.76 19.80 -2.72
C GLY A 254 10.30 21.15 -3.20
N THR A 255 11.03 21.83 -2.31
CA THR A 255 11.70 23.10 -2.64
C THR A 255 13.07 22.88 -3.26
N CYS A 256 13.63 21.69 -3.03
CA CYS A 256 14.94 21.31 -3.52
C CYS A 256 14.91 21.13 -5.05
N LYS A 257 15.81 21.83 -5.73
CA LYS A 257 16.05 21.70 -7.17
C LYS A 257 17.50 21.24 -7.38
N PRO A 258 17.77 19.92 -7.33
CA PRO A 258 19.10 19.42 -7.67
C PRO A 258 19.41 19.78 -9.12
N THR A 259 20.24 20.80 -9.34
CA THR A 259 20.81 21.13 -10.65
C THR A 259 22.15 20.43 -10.81
N THR A 260 22.61 20.28 -12.06
CA THR A 260 24.01 19.92 -12.36
C THR A 260 25.00 20.95 -11.80
N THR A 261 24.54 22.16 -11.47
CA THR A 261 25.34 23.26 -10.89
C THR A 261 25.37 23.31 -9.36
N GLY A 262 24.77 22.34 -8.65
CA GLY A 262 25.04 22.13 -7.23
C GLY A 262 24.41 23.14 -6.26
N ASP A 263 23.07 23.20 -6.19
CA ASP A 263 22.43 23.70 -4.97
C ASP A 263 22.83 22.80 -3.78
N GLU A 264 23.86 23.21 -3.04
CA GLU A 264 24.41 22.48 -1.88
C GLU A 264 23.33 22.19 -0.83
N SER A 265 22.29 23.02 -0.74
CA SER A 265 21.18 22.82 0.20
C SER A 265 20.38 21.54 -0.06
N CYS A 266 20.49 20.98 -1.26
CA CYS A 266 19.88 19.73 -1.68
C CYS A 266 20.76 18.50 -1.45
N LYS A 267 22.08 18.68 -1.34
CA LYS A 267 23.03 17.57 -1.21
C LYS A 267 23.10 17.07 0.22
N VAL A 268 22.90 17.94 1.20
CA VAL A 268 22.94 17.56 2.62
C VAL A 268 21.77 18.21 3.38
N ILE A 269 20.98 17.38 4.06
CA ILE A 269 19.94 17.85 4.98
C ILE A 269 20.30 17.37 6.39
N GLU A 270 20.75 18.29 7.25
CA GLU A 270 21.10 18.01 8.65
C GLU A 270 21.97 16.76 8.82
N ASN A 271 23.08 16.71 8.07
CA ASN A 271 24.06 15.61 8.00
C ASN A 271 23.62 14.36 7.22
N VAL A 272 22.41 14.35 6.67
CA VAL A 272 22.00 13.30 5.72
C VAL A 272 22.43 13.70 4.32
N LYS A 273 23.48 13.05 3.79
CA LYS A 273 23.90 13.18 2.39
C LYS A 273 22.85 12.56 1.48
N LEU A 274 22.44 13.25 0.43
CA LEU A 274 21.38 12.83 -0.47
C LEU A 274 21.90 12.53 -1.88
N GLU A 275 21.50 11.38 -2.40
CA GLU A 275 21.78 10.92 -3.76
C GLU A 275 20.52 11.08 -4.62
N TRP A 276 20.59 11.89 -5.67
CA TRP A 276 19.44 12.30 -6.49
C TRP A 276 19.42 11.70 -7.89
N SER A 277 20.47 11.02 -8.35
CA SER A 277 20.62 10.59 -9.74
C SER A 277 19.47 9.69 -10.20
N HIS A 278 19.05 8.74 -9.36
CA HIS A 278 17.93 7.86 -9.67
C HIS A 278 16.60 8.62 -9.75
N TYR A 279 16.39 9.60 -8.88
CA TYR A 279 15.23 10.49 -8.91
C TYR A 279 15.19 11.31 -10.20
N MET A 280 16.29 11.97 -10.52
CA MET A 280 16.41 12.86 -11.67
C MET A 280 16.27 12.11 -12.99
N ASN A 281 16.84 10.91 -13.09
CA ASN A 281 16.67 10.05 -14.25
C ASN A 281 15.21 9.57 -14.39
N PHE A 282 14.54 9.22 -13.29
CA PHE A 282 13.16 8.76 -13.34
C PHE A 282 12.19 9.83 -13.86
N TYR A 283 12.33 11.08 -13.37
CA TYR A 283 11.43 12.18 -13.72
C TYR A 283 11.93 13.06 -14.86
N ASP A 284 13.09 12.76 -15.45
CA ASP A 284 13.76 13.63 -16.42
C ASP A 284 13.89 15.06 -15.86
N GLY A 285 14.59 15.16 -14.73
CA GLY A 285 14.70 16.36 -13.91
C GLY A 285 13.88 16.29 -12.61
N VAL A 286 13.39 17.44 -12.14
CA VAL A 286 12.56 17.52 -10.92
C VAL A 286 11.08 17.29 -11.21
N ARG A 287 10.38 16.67 -10.26
CA ARG A 287 8.93 16.46 -10.33
C ARG A 287 8.21 17.81 -10.35
N SER A 288 7.48 18.06 -11.44
CA SER A 288 6.66 19.26 -11.57
C SER A 288 5.43 19.19 -10.66
N SER A 289 5.33 20.11 -9.71
CA SER A 289 4.24 20.17 -8.72
C SER A 289 3.18 21.23 -9.04
N THR A 290 3.40 22.10 -10.02
CA THR A 290 2.51 23.22 -10.37
C THR A 290 1.71 22.97 -11.65
N LEU A 291 0.48 23.51 -11.69
CA LEU A 291 -0.43 23.36 -12.84
C LEU A 291 0.19 23.92 -14.13
N MET A 292 0.88 25.06 -14.07
CA MET A 292 1.58 25.64 -15.23
C MET A 292 2.67 24.73 -15.79
N SER A 293 3.45 24.07 -14.93
CA SER A 293 4.55 23.22 -15.39
C SER A 293 4.06 21.86 -15.92
N LYS A 294 2.81 21.47 -15.65
CA LYS A 294 2.13 20.38 -16.37
C LYS A 294 1.61 20.78 -17.75
N VAL A 295 1.36 22.06 -17.98
CA VAL A 295 0.85 22.60 -19.26
C VAL A 295 2.00 22.94 -20.22
N THR A 296 3.15 23.37 -19.71
CA THR A 296 4.31 23.79 -20.55
C THR A 296 5.36 22.70 -20.79
N ARG A 297 5.32 21.57 -20.09
CA ARG A 297 6.25 20.46 -20.37
C ARG A 297 5.77 19.68 -21.59
N SER A 298 6.41 19.95 -22.73
CA SER A 298 6.54 18.99 -23.82
C SER A 298 6.97 17.65 -23.21
N SER A 299 6.18 16.62 -23.46
CA SER A 299 6.40 15.28 -22.92
C SER A 299 7.77 14.77 -23.39
N GLY A 300 8.79 14.86 -22.53
CA GLY A 300 10.07 14.20 -22.81
C GLY A 300 9.78 12.73 -23.07
N LYS A 301 10.24 12.21 -24.22
CA LYS A 301 9.84 10.88 -24.74
C LYS A 301 10.13 9.69 -23.79
N ASN A 302 10.85 9.90 -22.69
CA ASN A 302 11.32 8.86 -21.77
C ASN A 302 10.93 9.05 -20.29
N GLN A 303 10.07 10.01 -19.92
CA GLN A 303 9.71 10.24 -18.50
C GLN A 303 8.90 9.06 -17.94
N LYS A 304 9.35 8.47 -16.82
CA LYS A 304 8.62 7.39 -16.15
C LYS A 304 7.54 7.96 -15.22
N HIS A 305 6.50 7.17 -14.96
CA HIS A 305 5.39 7.58 -14.11
C HIS A 305 5.14 6.60 -12.96
N CYS A 306 4.78 7.15 -11.80
CA CYS A 306 4.45 6.36 -10.60
C CYS A 306 3.12 5.61 -10.67
N ARG A 307 2.38 5.73 -11.76
CA ARG A 307 1.21 4.89 -12.03
C ARG A 307 1.60 3.52 -12.62
N ASP A 308 2.81 3.43 -13.18
CA ASP A 308 3.33 2.23 -13.87
C ASP A 308 4.36 1.48 -13.01
N THR A 309 4.64 1.97 -11.80
CA THR A 309 5.56 1.38 -10.83
C THR A 309 5.21 1.84 -9.41
N ASN A 310 5.93 1.36 -8.39
CA ASN A 310 5.75 1.81 -7.01
C ASN A 310 7.11 2.08 -6.33
N MET A 311 7.10 2.67 -5.14
CA MET A 311 8.32 3.02 -4.42
C MET A 311 9.22 1.80 -4.13
N ILE A 312 8.64 0.63 -3.85
CA ILE A 312 9.39 -0.59 -3.53
C ILE A 312 10.02 -1.19 -4.79
N ASN A 313 9.30 -1.23 -5.91
CA ASN A 313 9.86 -1.65 -7.20
C ASN A 313 11.03 -0.74 -7.62
N ASN A 314 10.91 0.57 -7.42
CA ASN A 314 12.03 1.49 -7.64
C ASN A 314 13.21 1.20 -6.70
N ALA A 315 12.96 0.95 -5.42
CA ALA A 315 14.01 0.62 -4.46
C ALA A 315 14.75 -0.67 -4.83
N ILE A 316 14.02 -1.74 -5.17
CA ILE A 316 14.60 -3.02 -5.63
C ILE A 316 15.44 -2.80 -6.89
N ASN A 317 14.92 -2.06 -7.87
CA ASN A 317 15.65 -1.78 -9.11
C ASN A 317 16.96 -1.01 -8.85
N ILE A 318 16.91 -0.01 -7.97
CA ILE A 318 18.10 0.76 -7.55
C ILE A 318 19.10 -0.17 -6.89
N ILE A 319 18.67 -0.96 -5.89
CA ILE A 319 19.52 -1.93 -5.20
C ILE A 319 20.24 -2.83 -6.21
N LYS A 320 19.51 -3.42 -7.17
CA LYS A 320 20.07 -4.32 -8.18
C LYS A 320 21.15 -3.71 -9.05
N ILE A 321 21.08 -2.41 -9.33
CA ILE A 321 22.06 -1.73 -10.19
C ILE A 321 23.21 -1.09 -9.39
N THR A 322 23.04 -0.82 -8.09
CA THR A 322 24.09 -0.24 -7.26
C THR A 322 25.27 -1.21 -7.10
N PRO A 323 26.52 -0.78 -7.31
CA PRO A 323 27.70 -1.65 -7.21
C PRO A 323 27.86 -2.38 -5.86
N GLU A 324 27.41 -1.78 -4.76
CA GLU A 324 27.42 -2.41 -3.43
C GLU A 324 26.62 -3.71 -3.37
N SER A 325 25.53 -3.82 -4.14
CA SER A 325 24.79 -5.08 -4.25
C SER A 325 25.56 -6.08 -5.11
N LYS A 326 26.19 -5.65 -6.22
CA LYS A 326 26.99 -6.54 -7.08
C LYS A 326 28.18 -7.18 -6.37
N ARG A 327 28.75 -6.54 -5.34
CA ARG A 327 29.81 -7.12 -4.49
C ARG A 327 29.28 -8.13 -3.45
N ASN A 328 28.03 -7.97 -3.02
CA ASN A 328 27.37 -8.86 -2.05
C ASN A 328 26.50 -9.95 -2.71
N ILE A 329 26.23 -9.81 -4.01
CA ILE A 329 25.66 -10.83 -4.88
C ILE A 329 26.83 -11.72 -5.30
N ARG A 330 27.03 -12.83 -4.58
CA ARG A 330 27.94 -13.87 -5.06
C ARG A 330 27.50 -14.27 -6.47
N PRO A 331 28.35 -14.14 -7.50
CA PRO A 331 28.08 -14.68 -8.81
C PRO A 331 27.72 -16.16 -8.67
N LEU A 332 26.70 -16.62 -9.39
CA LEU A 332 26.31 -18.04 -9.38
C LEU A 332 27.50 -18.95 -9.69
N LYS A 333 28.45 -18.48 -10.52
CA LYS A 333 29.73 -19.14 -10.81
C LYS A 333 30.62 -19.33 -9.59
N GLU A 334 30.68 -18.37 -8.66
CA GLU A 334 31.48 -18.51 -7.43
C GLU A 334 30.84 -19.50 -6.46
N ILE A 335 29.50 -19.53 -6.38
CA ILE A 335 28.77 -20.52 -5.58
C ILE A 335 28.98 -21.93 -6.13
N LEU A 336 28.90 -22.09 -7.46
CA LEU A 336 29.14 -23.37 -8.14
C LEU A 336 30.61 -23.81 -8.01
N ASN A 337 31.57 -22.88 -8.10
CA ASN A 337 32.98 -23.18 -7.88
C ASN A 337 33.27 -23.58 -6.44
N GLU A 338 32.67 -22.94 -5.43
CA GLU A 338 32.83 -23.37 -4.04
C GLU A 338 32.28 -24.78 -3.79
N GLN A 339 31.18 -25.16 -4.47
CA GLN A 339 30.66 -26.53 -4.41
C GLN A 339 31.59 -27.53 -5.13
N HIS A 340 32.15 -27.15 -6.27
CA HIS A 340 33.14 -27.96 -6.98
C HIS A 340 34.44 -28.13 -6.18
N VAL A 341 34.96 -27.07 -5.56
CA VAL A 341 36.19 -27.11 -4.74
C VAL A 341 35.97 -27.92 -3.46
N LYS A 342 34.78 -27.84 -2.82
CA LYS A 342 34.45 -28.70 -1.68
C LYS A 342 34.28 -30.18 -2.05
N SER A 343 33.96 -30.49 -3.31
CA SER A 343 33.91 -31.88 -3.81
C SER A 343 35.28 -32.46 -4.17
N GLN A 344 36.34 -31.64 -4.15
CA GLN A 344 37.71 -32.03 -4.51
C GLN A 344 38.70 -32.03 -3.33
N GLN A 345 38.25 -31.80 -2.09
CA GLN A 345 39.07 -32.11 -0.93
C GLN A 345 39.19 -33.65 -0.77
N PRO A 346 40.37 -34.18 -0.39
CA PRO A 346 40.54 -35.61 -0.17
C PRO A 346 39.52 -36.05 0.89
N GLN A 347 38.74 -37.08 0.56
CA GLN A 347 37.68 -37.58 1.42
C GLN A 347 38.24 -37.88 2.82
N GLN A 348 37.81 -37.09 3.79
CA GLN A 348 38.02 -37.43 5.19
C GLN A 348 37.25 -38.72 5.43
N TYR A 349 37.97 -39.79 5.79
CA TYR A 349 37.43 -41.14 5.95
C TYR A 349 36.29 -41.11 6.98
N VAL A 350 35.04 -41.19 6.51
CA VAL A 350 33.88 -41.32 7.38
C VAL A 350 33.89 -42.76 7.91
N PRO A 351 33.98 -42.98 9.23
CA PRO A 351 33.98 -44.34 9.78
C PRO A 351 32.76 -45.12 9.28
N ILE A 352 32.95 -46.39 8.89
CA ILE A 352 31.90 -47.25 8.30
C ILE A 352 30.60 -47.23 9.13
N ASN A 353 30.72 -47.13 10.46
CA ASN A 353 29.59 -47.04 11.39
C ASN A 353 28.74 -45.77 11.20
N GLN A 354 29.37 -44.63 10.90
CA GLN A 354 28.67 -43.37 10.66
C GLN A 354 28.01 -43.35 9.28
N MET A 355 28.62 -44.01 8.29
CA MET A 355 27.99 -44.21 6.98
C MET A 355 26.74 -45.10 7.07
N LYS A 356 26.81 -46.17 7.87
CA LYS A 356 25.66 -47.06 8.15
C LYS A 356 24.51 -46.31 8.82
N GLN A 357 24.80 -45.50 9.83
CA GLN A 357 23.80 -44.64 10.48
C GLN A 357 23.13 -43.64 9.52
N ASN A 358 23.90 -43.04 8.61
CA ASN A 358 23.35 -42.12 7.61
C ASN A 358 22.45 -42.83 6.59
N ILE A 359 22.81 -44.06 6.18
CA ILE A 359 21.99 -44.89 5.29
C ILE A 359 20.68 -45.27 5.98
N ASP A 360 20.74 -45.71 7.24
CA ASP A 360 19.55 -46.10 8.02
C ASP A 360 18.62 -44.90 8.23
N LYS A 361 19.17 -43.72 8.54
CA LYS A 361 18.40 -42.47 8.67
C LYS A 361 17.74 -42.05 7.35
N THR A 362 18.41 -42.29 6.23
CA THR A 362 17.87 -42.00 4.90
C THR A 362 16.73 -42.95 4.53
N ARG A 363 16.85 -44.24 4.90
CA ARG A 363 15.77 -45.23 4.73
C ARG A 363 14.56 -44.90 5.60
N GLU A 364 14.78 -44.46 6.84
CA GLU A 364 13.70 -44.03 7.72
C GLU A 364 12.94 -42.81 7.17
N LEU A 365 13.67 -41.84 6.59
CA LEU A 365 13.08 -40.68 5.93
C LEU A 365 12.28 -41.06 4.68
N ALA A 366 12.77 -42.01 3.89
CA ALA A 366 12.05 -42.53 2.73
C ALA A 366 10.74 -43.20 3.15
N PHE A 367 10.78 -44.06 4.18
CA PHE A 367 9.58 -44.71 4.72
C PHE A 367 8.55 -43.71 5.26
N LYS A 368 9.00 -42.64 5.94
CA LYS A 368 8.13 -41.56 6.40
C LYS A 368 7.49 -40.77 5.25
N SER A 369 8.21 -40.59 4.14
CA SER A 369 7.69 -39.94 2.94
C SER A 369 6.57 -40.75 2.29
N ASP A 370 6.73 -42.07 2.19
CA ASP A 370 5.72 -42.95 1.61
C ASP A 370 4.43 -42.97 2.45
N ASN A 371 4.55 -42.95 3.78
CA ASN A 371 3.40 -42.83 4.68
C ASN A 371 2.66 -41.49 4.50
N LEU A 372 3.39 -40.37 4.40
CA LEU A 372 2.80 -39.06 4.13
C LEU A 372 2.07 -39.00 2.79
N GLN A 373 2.56 -39.71 1.78
CA GLN A 373 1.94 -39.76 0.46
C GLN A 373 0.64 -40.60 0.48
N ASN A 374 0.61 -41.66 1.29
CA ASN A 374 -0.60 -42.44 1.55
C ASN A 374 -1.65 -41.62 2.32
N ASP A 375 -1.24 -40.91 3.38
CA ASP A 375 -2.12 -40.03 4.17
C ASP A 375 -2.74 -38.92 3.31
N ALA A 376 -1.95 -38.32 2.41
CA ALA A 376 -2.44 -37.32 1.47
C ALA A 376 -3.48 -37.89 0.49
N SER A 377 -3.29 -39.13 0.04
CA SER A 377 -4.23 -39.84 -0.83
C SER A 377 -5.55 -40.13 -0.12
N ASP A 378 -5.49 -40.56 1.13
CA ASP A 378 -6.68 -40.88 1.93
C ASP A 378 -7.45 -39.62 2.34
N PHE A 379 -6.74 -38.52 2.65
CA PHE A 379 -7.37 -37.22 2.84
C PHE A 379 -8.11 -36.75 1.57
N ALA A 380 -7.52 -36.93 0.39
CA ALA A 380 -8.15 -36.58 -0.88
C ALA A 380 -9.42 -37.41 -1.16
N LYS A 381 -9.42 -38.71 -0.82
CA LYS A 381 -10.60 -39.59 -0.93
C LYS A 381 -11.70 -39.17 0.04
N ALA A 382 -11.36 -38.91 1.31
CA ALA A 382 -12.31 -38.46 2.33
C ALA A 382 -12.96 -37.13 1.94
N SER A 383 -12.18 -36.18 1.41
CA SER A 383 -12.69 -34.90 0.92
C SER A 383 -13.69 -35.06 -0.23
N LYS A 384 -13.41 -35.96 -1.19
CA LYS A 384 -14.34 -36.28 -2.29
C LYS A 384 -15.65 -36.89 -1.79
N GLN A 385 -15.58 -37.82 -0.83
CA GLN A 385 -16.78 -38.44 -0.24
C GLN A 385 -17.65 -37.41 0.48
N LEU A 386 -17.05 -36.50 1.25
CA LEU A 386 -17.77 -35.43 1.94
C LEU A 386 -18.53 -34.52 0.95
N LEU A 387 -17.89 -34.18 -0.17
CA LEU A 387 -18.48 -33.37 -1.23
C LEU A 387 -19.68 -34.06 -1.87
N GLU A 388 -19.61 -35.38 -2.08
CA GLU A 388 -20.70 -36.17 -2.64
C GLU A 388 -21.89 -36.30 -1.67
N GLN A 389 -21.61 -36.47 -0.37
CA GLN A 389 -22.63 -36.45 0.68
C GLN A 389 -23.35 -35.09 0.76
N GLN A 390 -22.63 -33.98 0.59
CA GLN A 390 -23.24 -32.63 0.53
C GLN A 390 -24.14 -32.45 -0.69
N LYS A 391 -23.76 -33.00 -1.86
CA LYS A 391 -24.63 -32.99 -3.06
C LYS A 391 -25.90 -33.82 -2.86
N GLN A 392 -25.80 -34.98 -2.22
CA GLN A 392 -26.96 -35.82 -1.92
C GLN A 392 -27.90 -35.18 -0.90
N LYS A 393 -27.37 -34.50 0.14
CA LYS A 393 -28.18 -33.70 1.06
C LYS A 393 -28.93 -32.57 0.34
N LYS A 394 -28.28 -31.85 -0.58
CA LYS A 394 -28.96 -30.83 -1.41
C LYS A 394 -30.07 -31.40 -2.31
N LYS A 395 -29.91 -32.63 -2.83
CA LYS A 395 -30.98 -33.32 -3.58
C LYS A 395 -32.15 -33.73 -2.69
N ARG A 396 -31.89 -34.21 -1.46
CA ARG A 396 -32.94 -34.58 -0.49
C ARG A 396 -33.76 -33.38 0.02
N PHE A 397 -33.14 -32.21 0.19
CA PHE A 397 -33.85 -30.97 0.55
C PHE A 397 -34.60 -30.30 -0.63
N GLY A 398 -34.51 -30.84 -1.85
CA GLY A 398 -35.22 -30.32 -3.03
C GLY A 398 -36.64 -30.86 -3.24
N LEU A 399 -37.16 -31.71 -2.35
CA LEU A 399 -38.45 -32.41 -2.54
C LEU A 399 -39.67 -31.76 -1.86
N PHE A 400 -39.48 -30.70 -1.08
CA PHE A 400 -40.57 -29.89 -0.51
C PHE A 400 -40.40 -28.41 -0.86
N GLY A 401 -40.76 -28.08 -2.10
CA GLY A 401 -40.78 -26.70 -2.59
C GLY A 401 -41.71 -26.60 -3.79
N GLY A 402 -42.94 -26.16 -3.54
CA GLY A 402 -44.07 -26.24 -4.46
C GLY A 402 -43.81 -25.71 -5.87
N LYS A 403 -44.45 -26.39 -6.81
CA LYS A 403 -44.65 -25.99 -8.21
C LYS A 403 -45.16 -24.55 -8.27
N THR A 404 -44.28 -23.60 -8.55
CA THR A 404 -44.66 -22.32 -9.15
C THR A 404 -44.09 -22.23 -10.55
N ARG A 405 -44.98 -22.43 -11.52
CA ARG A 405 -44.81 -22.26 -12.95
C ARG A 405 -44.39 -20.81 -13.23
N ARG A 406 -43.09 -20.52 -13.28
CA ARG A 406 -42.57 -19.21 -13.70
C ARG A 406 -41.95 -19.28 -15.08
N LYS A 407 -42.71 -18.70 -16.01
CA LYS A 407 -42.38 -18.41 -17.41
C LYS A 407 -40.93 -17.97 -17.59
N THR A 408 -40.29 -18.56 -18.58
CA THR A 408 -39.09 -18.07 -19.27
C THR A 408 -39.19 -16.55 -19.48
N LYS A 409 -38.31 -15.78 -18.83
CA LYS A 409 -38.17 -14.35 -19.07
C LYS A 409 -36.75 -14.01 -19.47
N ARG A 410 -36.63 -13.80 -20.79
CA ARG A 410 -35.61 -13.07 -21.55
C ARG A 410 -34.72 -12.15 -20.71
N SER A 411 -33.44 -12.15 -21.09
CA SER A 411 -32.38 -11.24 -20.65
C SER A 411 -32.88 -9.83 -20.31
N LYS A 412 -32.68 -9.42 -19.06
CA LYS A 412 -32.86 -8.01 -18.67
C LYS A 412 -31.66 -7.22 -19.18
N GLN A 413 -31.80 -6.72 -20.41
CA GLN A 413 -31.14 -5.48 -20.81
C GLN A 413 -31.39 -4.43 -19.71
N THR A 414 -30.31 -3.84 -19.20
CA THR A 414 -30.32 -2.75 -18.24
C THR A 414 -31.07 -1.56 -18.82
N LYS A 415 -32.38 -1.48 -18.57
CA LYS A 415 -33.19 -0.29 -18.88
C LYS A 415 -32.61 0.89 -18.10
N ARG A 416 -31.84 1.74 -18.78
CA ARG A 416 -31.51 3.09 -18.33
C ARG A 416 -32.81 3.73 -17.83
N ARG A 417 -32.87 4.07 -16.53
CA ARG A 417 -34.02 4.74 -15.92
C ARG A 417 -34.25 6.06 -16.67
N LYS A 418 -35.26 6.09 -17.55
CA LYS A 418 -35.68 7.30 -18.26
C LYS A 418 -36.25 8.27 -17.21
N TRP A 419 -35.87 9.54 -17.28
CA TRP A 419 -36.46 10.56 -16.43
C TRP A 419 -37.99 10.56 -16.57
N SER A 420 -38.68 10.69 -15.44
CA SER A 420 -40.14 10.82 -15.43
C SER A 420 -40.57 12.08 -16.19
N LEU A 421 -41.77 12.05 -16.77
CA LEU A 421 -42.36 13.22 -17.42
C LEU A 421 -42.53 14.38 -16.42
N LYS A 422 -42.83 14.07 -15.15
CA LYS A 422 -42.90 15.04 -14.04
C LYS A 422 -41.56 15.79 -13.89
N TYR A 423 -40.45 15.07 -13.83
CA TYR A 423 -39.12 15.69 -13.71
C TYR A 423 -38.74 16.51 -14.96
N LYS A 424 -39.01 16.01 -16.18
CA LYS A 424 -38.72 16.78 -17.40
C LYS A 424 -39.50 18.09 -17.46
N LYS A 425 -40.76 18.09 -17.01
CA LYS A 425 -41.61 19.29 -16.98
C LYS A 425 -41.16 20.31 -15.91
N SER A 426 -40.62 19.85 -14.78
CA SER A 426 -40.16 20.75 -13.70
C SER A 426 -38.80 21.42 -13.97
N ILE A 427 -38.09 21.07 -15.05
CA ILE A 427 -36.82 21.71 -15.40
C ILE A 427 -37.05 23.15 -15.87
N ASN A 428 -36.53 24.10 -15.10
CA ASN A 428 -36.51 25.51 -15.47
C ASN A 428 -35.40 25.79 -16.49
N CYS A 429 -35.74 25.85 -17.78
CA CYS A 429 -34.78 26.12 -18.85
C CYS A 429 -34.23 27.54 -18.89
N LYS A 430 -34.78 28.50 -18.13
CA LYS A 430 -34.17 29.83 -17.96
C LYS A 430 -32.95 29.76 -17.03
N ARG A 431 -32.93 28.84 -16.06
CA ARG A 431 -31.82 28.64 -15.11
C ARG A 431 -31.62 27.14 -14.80
N PRO A 432 -31.14 26.33 -15.76
CA PRO A 432 -30.98 24.89 -15.57
C PRO A 432 -29.92 24.55 -14.52
N LYS A 433 -30.28 23.71 -13.54
CA LYS A 433 -29.40 23.25 -12.46
C LYS A 433 -28.57 22.05 -12.95
N GLY A 434 -27.43 22.34 -13.56
CA GLY A 434 -26.42 21.34 -13.94
C GLY A 434 -26.44 20.91 -15.41
N PHE A 435 -25.45 20.10 -15.78
CA PHE A 435 -25.15 19.74 -17.18
C PHE A 435 -26.29 18.97 -17.86
N SER A 436 -26.93 18.05 -17.16
CA SER A 436 -28.01 17.21 -17.71
C SER A 436 -29.28 18.03 -18.02
N GLN A 437 -29.63 19.01 -17.18
CA GLN A 437 -30.74 19.93 -17.43
C GLN A 437 -30.43 20.89 -18.58
N LYS A 438 -29.19 21.38 -18.67
CA LYS A 438 -28.72 22.19 -19.81
C LYS A 438 -28.89 21.44 -21.14
N GLN A 439 -28.50 20.17 -21.18
CA GLN A 439 -28.67 19.30 -22.35
C GLN A 439 -30.14 19.06 -22.68
N HIS A 440 -30.97 18.78 -21.68
CA HIS A 440 -32.42 18.61 -21.89
C HIS A 440 -33.08 19.87 -22.44
N CYS A 441 -32.70 21.06 -21.95
CA CYS A 441 -33.23 22.32 -22.45
C CYS A 441 -32.74 22.65 -23.86
N LYS A 442 -31.49 22.29 -24.19
CA LYS A 442 -30.91 22.50 -25.52
C LYS A 442 -31.57 21.65 -26.61
N TYR A 443 -31.89 20.38 -26.31
CA TYR A 443 -32.35 19.41 -27.32
C TYR A 443 -33.78 18.90 -27.13
N GLY A 444 -34.35 19.00 -25.93
CA GLY A 444 -35.60 18.34 -25.55
C GLY A 444 -36.88 19.16 -25.77
N ARG A 445 -36.78 20.49 -25.94
CA ARG A 445 -37.91 21.36 -26.31
C ARG A 445 -37.76 21.79 -27.77
N LYS A 446 -38.00 20.90 -28.73
CA LYS A 446 -38.26 21.35 -30.10
C LYS A 446 -39.56 22.16 -30.06
N LYS A 447 -39.45 23.44 -30.43
CA LYS A 447 -40.59 24.36 -30.59
C LYS A 447 -41.58 23.71 -31.56
N THR A 448 -42.76 23.33 -31.10
CA THR A 448 -43.92 23.24 -31.97
C THR A 448 -44.19 24.67 -32.45
N ARG A 449 -43.59 25.06 -33.57
CA ARG A 449 -44.11 26.17 -34.38
C ARG A 449 -45.55 25.78 -34.69
N LYS A 450 -46.52 26.45 -34.06
CA LYS A 450 -47.91 26.44 -34.48
C LYS A 450 -47.90 26.74 -35.99
N MET A 451 -48.25 25.76 -36.82
CA MET A 451 -48.69 26.06 -38.17
C MET A 451 -49.97 26.88 -38.01
N ARG A 452 -49.85 28.18 -38.30
CA ARG A 452 -50.98 29.08 -38.46
C ARG A 452 -51.71 28.58 -39.71
N LYS A 453 -52.88 27.94 -39.53
CA LYS A 453 -53.78 27.61 -40.64
C LYS A 453 -54.41 28.94 -41.10
N ARG A 454 -54.25 29.17 -42.41
CA ARG A 454 -54.83 30.17 -43.31
C ARG A 454 -55.40 31.44 -42.68
#